data_AF-A0AAN6K9H3-F1
#
_entry.id   AF-A0AAN6K9H3-F1
#
_cell.length_a   1.000
_cell.length_b   1.000
_cell.length_c   1.000
_cell.angle_alpha   90.00
_cell.angle_beta   90.00
_cell.angle_gamma   90.00
#
_symmetry.space_group_name_H-M   'P 1'
#
loop_
_entity.id
_entity.type
_entity.pdbx_description
1 polymer ?
#
loop_
_entity_poly.entity_id
_entity_poly.type
_entity_poly.pdbx_seq_one_letter_code
_entity_poly.pdbx_strand_id
1 'polypeptide(L)'
;MGLFSRKHGSRHANGDQHNQNNGDVRLPANTKRANGNPAQNATFPNVPLPKAPDPNLDPAGYLRSIYAVRERSRLVLDKAKRNQLRHFTVDMSKFADTANYVVAIIKRDYDPDYSSIPPHGRWQHFEVGGRPRVDQLMATWPSAVDNMERTRRLIDLFLVSVLLDAGAGTKWQYKSKESGKVYKRSEGLAVASLEMFKIGLFSSRPDLTCQVDSGGLKKLTTEKMAKGLQVTVDNPIDGLEGRTNLLIRLGDALLNQHIFGPEARPGNMLDYLLSHPSTEVAAVPIVPLPTLWTTLMDGLSAIWPATRTQVDGIPLGDAWPCGSMPSHPTHPWENIVPFHKLTQWMTYSLMVPMQKLANVHFVGTELLTGLPEYRNGGLLVDTGLLTLKPEDAKRGLEQYQMNATRQGQPSVEVVPLFTADDDVIVEWRALTVGFLDMLLDEVNLLLGLRGAGKLTLAQMLEAGTWKGGREIAEESSLYEGWESPGPPAWDGPEPIDATTWNLRFAVELEALTAPSSSPLQEKRRASAANVAEVLQRTRISSSSGAPMSAHPLRAHPVQTGVERSMSGSFYSAQTNAGRVASSRG
;
A
#
# COMPACT_ATOMS: atom_id res chain seq x y z
N MET A 1 8.77 80.98 16.30
CA MET A 1 9.21 80.28 17.52
C MET A 1 9.27 78.79 17.18
N GLY A 2 10.35 78.01 17.35
CA GLY A 2 11.78 78.29 17.58
C GLY A 2 12.56 77.00 17.21
N LEU A 3 13.63 77.07 16.40
CA LEU A 3 15.05 76.93 16.83
C LEU A 3 15.32 75.62 17.60
N PHE A 4 16.21 74.68 17.21
CA PHE A 4 17.46 74.64 16.43
C PHE A 4 17.69 73.17 15.92
N SER A 5 18.76 72.64 15.27
CA SER A 5 19.98 73.02 14.49
C SER A 5 20.67 71.67 14.09
N ARG A 6 21.32 71.40 12.94
CA ARG A 6 21.62 72.12 11.68
C ARG A 6 21.92 71.09 10.52
N LYS A 7 22.14 71.64 9.32
CA LYS A 7 22.50 71.01 8.01
C LYS A 7 23.80 70.18 7.92
N HIS A 8 23.86 69.35 6.87
CA HIS A 8 25.09 68.91 6.16
C HIS A 8 25.96 70.08 5.65
N GLY A 9 27.26 69.83 5.43
CA GLY A 9 28.16 70.66 4.61
C GLY A 9 29.42 69.87 4.19
N SER A 10 29.82 69.96 2.92
CA SER A 10 30.94 69.22 2.33
C SER A 10 32.21 70.07 2.19
N ARG A 11 33.38 69.44 2.06
CA ARG A 11 34.60 70.02 1.47
C ARG A 11 35.28 69.03 0.52
N HIS A 12 35.78 69.57 -0.60
CA HIS A 12 36.67 68.93 -1.58
C HIS A 12 38.11 68.76 -0.99
N ALA A 13 39.10 68.11 -1.61
CA ALA A 13 39.38 67.95 -3.04
C ALA A 13 40.39 66.85 -3.41
N ASN A 14 40.46 66.56 -4.72
CA ASN A 14 41.52 65.91 -5.53
C ASN A 14 41.94 64.45 -5.22
N GLY A 15 42.25 63.70 -6.29
CA GLY A 15 42.70 62.30 -6.20
C GLY A 15 42.77 61.48 -7.50
N ASP A 16 42.88 62.13 -8.66
CA ASP A 16 43.20 61.58 -10.00
C ASP A 16 42.36 60.43 -10.62
N GLN A 17 42.55 60.27 -11.93
CA GLN A 17 41.88 59.29 -12.79
C GLN A 17 42.79 58.07 -13.00
N HIS A 18 42.26 56.84 -12.98
CA HIS A 18 42.74 55.81 -13.91
C HIS A 18 41.72 54.70 -14.21
N ASN A 19 41.27 54.70 -15.46
CA ASN A 19 40.78 53.58 -16.29
C ASN A 19 40.81 52.15 -15.70
N GLN A 20 39.64 51.49 -15.63
CA GLN A 20 39.54 50.04 -15.83
C GLN A 20 38.12 49.58 -16.25
N ASN A 21 38.07 48.46 -16.99
CA ASN A 21 36.87 47.87 -17.61
C ASN A 21 36.14 46.85 -16.72
N ASN A 22 34.95 46.42 -17.15
CA ASN A 22 34.14 45.34 -16.58
C ASN A 22 34.94 44.12 -16.11
N GLY A 23 34.56 43.58 -14.95
CA GLY A 23 34.87 42.23 -14.50
C GLY A 23 33.75 41.69 -13.61
N ASP A 24 33.32 40.44 -13.86
CA ASP A 24 32.25 39.79 -13.08
C ASP A 24 32.64 39.58 -11.61
N VAL A 25 31.78 40.02 -10.69
CA VAL A 25 31.94 39.74 -9.25
C VAL A 25 30.95 38.66 -8.83
N ARG A 26 31.46 37.43 -8.72
CA ARG A 26 30.74 36.29 -8.12
C ARG A 26 30.37 36.60 -6.67
N LEU A 27 29.10 36.43 -6.30
CA LEU A 27 28.68 36.45 -4.90
C LEU A 27 29.02 35.09 -4.21
N PRO A 28 29.40 35.07 -2.92
CA PRO A 28 29.91 33.84 -2.30
C PRO A 28 28.81 32.88 -1.86
N ALA A 29 28.96 31.60 -2.19
CA ALA A 29 28.08 30.54 -1.70
C ALA A 29 28.58 29.95 -0.37
N ASN A 30 28.00 30.37 0.76
CA ASN A 30 27.92 29.51 1.96
C ASN A 30 26.91 30.01 3.01
N THR A 31 25.69 29.46 2.97
CA THR A 31 24.77 29.43 4.12
C THR A 31 24.24 28.02 4.30
N LYS A 32 25.06 27.15 4.92
CA LYS A 32 24.62 25.79 5.31
C LYS A 32 23.43 25.90 6.25
N ARG A 33 22.22 25.63 5.75
CA ARG A 33 21.08 25.29 6.62
C ARG A 33 21.39 23.95 7.27
N ALA A 34 21.67 23.95 8.56
CA ALA A 34 21.82 22.73 9.34
C ALA A 34 20.45 22.04 9.46
N ASN A 35 20.15 21.13 8.54
CA ASN A 35 18.86 20.44 8.46
C ASN A 35 18.76 19.24 9.42
N GLY A 36 19.50 19.28 10.54
CA GLY A 36 19.50 18.24 11.57
C GLY A 36 18.28 18.40 12.46
N ASN A 37 17.38 17.42 12.42
CA ASN A 37 16.19 17.42 13.27
C ASN A 37 16.61 17.11 14.73
N PRO A 38 16.47 18.04 15.70
CA PRO A 38 17.03 17.89 17.04
C PRO A 38 16.46 16.69 17.82
N ALA A 39 15.33 16.13 17.39
CA ALA A 39 14.76 14.90 17.93
C ALA A 39 15.67 13.66 17.80
N GLN A 40 16.60 13.60 16.83
CA GLN A 40 17.38 12.38 16.57
C GLN A 40 18.38 11.98 17.68
N ASN A 41 18.76 12.92 18.57
CA ASN A 41 19.71 12.66 19.66
C ASN A 41 19.05 12.62 21.06
N ALA A 42 17.72 12.67 21.15
CA ALA A 42 17.02 12.57 22.41
C ALA A 42 16.82 11.10 22.82
N THR A 43 17.21 10.74 24.05
CA THR A 43 16.88 9.43 24.62
C THR A 43 15.42 9.43 25.06
N PHE A 44 14.51 9.10 24.14
CA PHE A 44 13.08 8.99 24.44
C PHE A 44 12.81 7.88 25.47
N PRO A 45 11.77 8.01 26.32
CA PRO A 45 11.32 6.93 27.20
C PRO A 45 10.93 5.71 26.37
N ASN A 46 11.16 4.51 26.91
CA ASN A 46 10.80 3.25 26.27
C ASN A 46 9.29 3.00 26.40
N VAL A 47 8.50 3.65 25.53
CA VAL A 47 7.04 3.53 25.50
C VAL A 47 6.63 2.15 24.98
N PRO A 48 5.89 1.34 25.75
CA PRO A 48 5.51 -0.01 25.34
C PRO A 48 4.52 0.01 24.17
N LEU A 49 4.85 -0.71 23.10
CA LEU A 49 3.99 -0.79 21.92
C LEU A 49 2.74 -1.66 22.20
N PRO A 50 1.53 -1.23 21.80
CA PRO A 50 0.34 -2.07 21.83
C PRO A 50 0.53 -3.35 21.02
N LYS A 51 0.37 -4.51 21.65
CA LYS A 51 0.55 -5.83 21.00
C LYS A 51 -0.52 -6.09 19.94
N ALA A 52 -0.21 -6.97 18.99
CA ALA A 52 -1.23 -7.57 18.12
C ALA A 52 -2.28 -8.36 18.96
N PRO A 53 -3.55 -8.44 18.50
CA PRO A 53 -4.53 -9.38 19.03
C PRO A 53 -4.04 -10.84 18.93
N ASP A 54 -4.52 -11.70 19.83
CA ASP A 54 -4.24 -13.14 19.78
C ASP A 54 -5.04 -13.77 18.61
N PRO A 55 -4.40 -14.34 17.58
CA PRO A 55 -5.12 -14.90 16.43
C PRO A 55 -5.96 -16.15 16.75
N ASN A 56 -5.83 -16.72 17.94
CA ASN A 56 -6.70 -17.80 18.41
C ASN A 56 -8.03 -17.29 18.97
N LEU A 57 -8.13 -15.99 19.27
CA LEU A 57 -9.30 -15.33 19.87
C LEU A 57 -9.89 -14.25 18.95
N ASP A 58 -9.04 -13.52 18.23
CA ASP A 58 -9.38 -12.50 17.24
C ASP A 58 -8.45 -12.60 16.01
N PRO A 59 -8.66 -13.61 15.13
CA PRO A 59 -7.91 -13.74 13.88
C PRO A 59 -8.11 -12.57 12.92
N ALA A 60 -9.27 -11.90 12.96
CA ALA A 60 -9.58 -10.77 12.11
C ALA A 60 -8.79 -9.51 12.51
N GLY A 61 -8.78 -9.16 13.80
CA GLY A 61 -7.97 -8.07 14.34
C GLY A 61 -6.47 -8.34 14.24
N TYR A 62 -6.03 -9.58 14.43
CA TYR A 62 -4.64 -9.97 14.15
C TYR A 62 -4.28 -9.70 12.68
N LEU A 63 -5.06 -10.20 11.71
CA LEU A 63 -4.80 -9.99 10.27
C LEU A 63 -4.99 -8.54 9.81
N ARG A 64 -5.72 -7.71 10.56
CA ARG A 64 -5.81 -6.24 10.35
C ARG A 64 -4.68 -5.46 11.02
N SER A 65 -3.85 -6.10 11.86
CA SER A 65 -2.71 -5.45 12.53
C SER A 65 -1.49 -5.28 11.62
N ILE A 66 -0.62 -4.31 11.93
CA ILE A 66 0.64 -4.09 11.19
C ILE A 66 1.63 -5.26 11.38
N TYR A 67 1.63 -5.88 12.56
CA TYR A 67 2.50 -7.01 12.91
C TYR A 67 2.33 -8.18 11.93
N ALA A 68 1.08 -8.55 11.64
CA ALA A 68 0.76 -9.67 10.77
C ALA A 68 1.31 -9.52 9.34
N VAL A 69 1.47 -8.29 8.82
CA VAL A 69 2.02 -8.08 7.47
C VAL A 69 3.41 -8.69 7.34
N ARG A 70 4.29 -8.42 8.30
CA ARG A 70 5.67 -8.95 8.30
C ARG A 70 5.72 -10.41 8.77
N GLU A 71 4.99 -10.75 9.82
CA GLU A 71 5.00 -12.10 10.40
C GLU A 71 4.50 -13.16 9.41
N ARG A 72 3.47 -12.84 8.64
CA ARG A 72 2.86 -13.75 7.65
C ARG A 72 3.69 -13.79 6.36
N SER A 73 4.16 -12.64 5.86
CA SER A 73 5.06 -12.60 4.69
C SER A 73 6.37 -13.37 4.92
N ARG A 74 6.90 -13.39 6.16
CA ARG A 74 8.08 -14.18 6.53
C ARG A 74 7.89 -15.68 6.26
N LEU A 75 6.69 -16.24 6.43
CA LEU A 75 6.44 -17.67 6.16
C LEU A 75 6.61 -18.02 4.67
N VAL A 76 6.27 -17.10 3.76
CA VAL A 76 6.50 -17.24 2.32
C VAL A 76 7.99 -17.07 1.99
N LEU A 77 8.65 -16.05 2.55
CA LEU A 77 10.10 -15.85 2.41
C LEU A 77 10.91 -17.07 2.89
N ASP A 78 10.49 -17.71 3.98
CA ASP A 78 11.16 -18.90 4.49
C ASP A 78 10.85 -20.16 3.66
N LYS A 79 9.77 -20.20 2.86
CA LYS A 79 9.62 -21.19 1.77
C LYS A 79 10.51 -20.86 0.58
N ALA A 80 10.70 -19.58 0.24
CA ALA A 80 11.61 -19.11 -0.82
C ALA A 80 13.05 -19.63 -0.60
N LYS A 81 13.58 -19.41 0.61
CA LYS A 81 14.92 -19.90 1.04
C LYS A 81 15.10 -21.43 0.98
N ARG A 82 14.00 -22.19 0.86
CA ARG A 82 13.99 -23.67 0.77
C ARG A 82 13.58 -24.18 -0.61
N ASN A 83 13.37 -23.30 -1.60
CA ASN A 83 12.79 -23.62 -2.91
C ASN A 83 11.43 -24.36 -2.81
N GLN A 84 10.57 -23.92 -1.89
CA GLN A 84 9.26 -24.51 -1.58
C GLN A 84 8.07 -23.63 -2.02
N LEU A 85 8.31 -22.69 -2.93
CA LEU A 85 7.30 -21.78 -3.48
C LEU A 85 6.45 -22.45 -4.56
N ARG A 86 5.26 -21.90 -4.80
CA ARG A 86 4.34 -22.37 -5.83
C ARG A 86 4.64 -21.80 -7.20
N HIS A 87 4.81 -20.49 -7.30
CA HIS A 87 4.75 -19.73 -8.55
C HIS A 87 6.11 -19.17 -8.97
N PHE A 88 6.99 -18.88 -8.02
CA PHE A 88 8.33 -18.34 -8.30
C PHE A 88 9.46 -19.33 -8.01
N THR A 89 10.54 -19.17 -8.77
CA THR A 89 11.89 -19.65 -8.44
C THR A 89 12.70 -18.45 -7.96
N VAL A 90 13.52 -18.63 -6.92
CA VAL A 90 14.42 -17.58 -6.42
C VAL A 90 15.87 -17.93 -6.73
N ASP A 91 16.55 -17.08 -7.49
CA ASP A 91 17.99 -17.16 -7.67
C ASP A 91 18.71 -16.28 -6.64
N MET A 92 19.06 -16.87 -5.50
CA MET A 92 19.81 -16.18 -4.45
C MET A 92 21.21 -15.72 -4.88
N SER A 93 21.76 -16.18 -6.01
CA SER A 93 23.01 -15.62 -6.56
C SER A 93 22.81 -14.16 -7.03
N LYS A 94 21.59 -13.81 -7.46
CA LYS A 94 21.19 -12.46 -7.87
C LYS A 94 20.89 -11.50 -6.72
N PHE A 95 20.85 -11.97 -5.48
CA PHE A 95 20.58 -11.09 -4.34
C PHE A 95 21.68 -10.03 -4.16
N ALA A 96 22.94 -10.40 -4.36
CA ALA A 96 24.07 -9.47 -4.31
C ALA A 96 24.04 -8.46 -5.48
N ASP A 97 23.70 -8.89 -6.70
CA ASP A 97 23.53 -8.01 -7.86
C ASP A 97 22.42 -6.98 -7.60
N THR A 98 21.25 -7.44 -7.11
CA THR A 98 20.11 -6.59 -6.71
C THR A 98 20.49 -5.56 -5.65
N ALA A 99 21.20 -5.98 -4.59
CA ALA A 99 21.64 -5.08 -3.52
C ALA A 99 22.65 -4.03 -4.02
N ASN A 100 23.61 -4.43 -4.86
CA ASN A 100 24.57 -3.50 -5.46
C ASN A 100 23.91 -2.49 -6.41
N TYR A 101 22.88 -2.89 -7.17
CA TYR A 101 22.08 -1.97 -7.97
C TYR A 101 21.38 -0.90 -7.10
N VAL A 102 20.70 -1.33 -6.03
CA VAL A 102 20.04 -0.40 -5.08
C VAL A 102 21.06 0.55 -4.43
N VAL A 103 22.23 0.04 -4.03
CA VAL A 103 23.34 0.85 -3.50
C VAL A 103 23.86 1.84 -4.53
N ALA A 104 23.95 1.48 -5.82
CA ALA A 104 24.42 2.38 -6.87
C ALA A 104 23.47 3.57 -7.09
N ILE A 105 22.15 3.35 -7.09
CA ILE A 105 21.15 4.42 -7.18
C ILE A 105 21.27 5.36 -5.96
N ILE A 106 21.32 4.80 -4.74
CA ILE A 106 21.44 5.59 -3.51
C ILE A 106 22.74 6.40 -3.50
N LYS A 107 23.88 5.81 -3.89
CA LYS A 107 25.19 6.50 -3.97
C LYS A 107 25.19 7.64 -4.99
N ARG A 108 24.65 7.40 -6.20
CA ARG A 108 24.57 8.40 -7.28
C ARG A 108 23.90 9.70 -6.81
N ASP A 109 22.84 9.57 -6.01
CA ASP A 109 21.95 10.68 -5.68
C ASP A 109 22.24 11.31 -4.30
N TYR A 110 22.88 10.58 -3.37
CA TYR A 110 23.04 11.00 -1.97
C TYR A 110 24.42 10.78 -1.33
N ASP A 111 25.42 10.19 -2.00
CA ASP A 111 26.76 10.09 -1.39
C ASP A 111 27.41 11.49 -1.23
N PRO A 112 28.03 11.83 -0.09
CA PRO A 112 28.17 11.05 1.14
C PRO A 112 27.13 11.37 2.24
N ASP A 113 26.15 12.25 1.98
CA ASP A 113 25.14 12.68 2.97
C ASP A 113 23.83 11.87 2.87
N TYR A 114 23.92 10.59 3.21
CA TYR A 114 22.76 9.70 3.34
C TYR A 114 21.74 10.17 4.40
N SER A 115 22.12 11.07 5.32
CA SER A 115 21.20 11.62 6.31
C SER A 115 20.18 12.58 5.69
N SER A 116 20.50 13.14 4.53
CA SER A 116 19.61 14.00 3.75
C SER A 116 18.49 13.23 3.03
N ILE A 117 18.56 11.90 2.93
CA ILE A 117 17.51 11.08 2.30
C ILE A 117 16.21 11.23 3.08
N PRO A 118 15.13 11.76 2.45
CA PRO A 118 13.85 11.88 3.13
C PRO A 118 13.16 10.51 3.30
N PRO A 119 12.25 10.35 4.27
CA PRO A 119 11.41 9.17 4.36
C PRO A 119 10.43 9.14 3.16
N HIS A 120 10.24 7.96 2.58
CA HIS A 120 9.24 7.71 1.54
C HIS A 120 7.85 8.18 1.97
N GLY A 121 7.20 9.00 1.14
CA GLY A 121 5.90 9.58 1.48
C GLY A 121 5.29 10.44 0.37
N ARG A 122 4.05 10.88 0.59
CA ARG A 122 3.36 11.78 -0.34
C ARG A 122 3.98 13.19 -0.40
N TRP A 123 4.77 13.60 0.59
CA TRP A 123 5.41 14.91 0.63
C TRP A 123 6.31 15.13 -0.60
N GLN A 124 7.15 14.16 -0.90
CA GLN A 124 8.14 14.18 -1.98
C GLN A 124 7.46 14.24 -3.36
N HIS A 125 6.31 13.58 -3.49
CA HIS A 125 5.49 13.61 -4.69
C HIS A 125 4.91 15.01 -4.98
N PHE A 126 4.51 15.78 -3.95
CA PHE A 126 4.13 17.18 -4.14
C PHE A 126 5.31 18.05 -4.59
N GLU A 127 6.54 17.66 -4.26
CA GLU A 127 7.76 18.44 -4.53
C GLU A 127 8.41 18.14 -5.89
N VAL A 128 7.80 17.26 -6.68
CA VAL A 128 8.26 16.82 -8.02
C VAL A 128 8.67 17.99 -8.92
N GLY A 129 9.83 17.82 -9.57
CA GLY A 129 10.42 18.86 -10.41
C GLY A 129 11.15 19.95 -9.64
N GLY A 130 11.49 19.72 -8.36
CA GLY A 130 12.33 20.59 -7.55
C GLY A 130 11.62 21.84 -7.02
N ARG A 131 10.36 21.71 -6.58
CA ARG A 131 9.54 22.84 -6.10
C ARG A 131 8.92 22.52 -4.75
N PRO A 132 9.20 23.28 -3.66
CA PRO A 132 8.69 22.99 -2.32
C PRO A 132 7.21 23.40 -2.20
N ARG A 133 6.32 22.68 -2.87
CA ARG A 133 4.90 23.07 -3.01
C ARG A 133 4.14 23.04 -1.68
N VAL A 134 4.54 22.18 -0.76
CA VAL A 134 3.95 22.09 0.58
C VAL A 134 4.29 23.33 1.39
N ASP A 135 5.56 23.77 1.39
CA ASP A 135 5.98 25.02 2.02
C ASP A 135 5.35 26.25 1.36
N GLN A 136 5.24 26.26 0.03
CA GLN A 136 4.56 27.32 -0.71
C GLN A 136 3.06 27.41 -0.36
N LEU A 137 2.38 26.27 -0.18
CA LEU A 137 1.02 26.21 0.33
C LEU A 137 0.95 26.78 1.76
N MET A 138 1.81 26.31 2.68
CA MET A 138 1.86 26.79 4.06
C MET A 138 2.16 28.29 4.18
N ALA A 139 2.90 28.86 3.24
CA ALA A 139 3.20 30.30 3.16
C ALA A 139 2.00 31.14 2.68
N THR A 140 0.95 30.54 2.10
CA THR A 140 -0.30 31.26 1.77
C THR A 140 -1.25 31.41 2.97
N TRP A 141 -1.04 30.65 4.06
CA TRP A 141 -1.91 30.70 5.23
C TRP A 141 -1.48 31.78 6.22
N PRO A 142 -2.42 32.53 6.83
CA PRO A 142 -2.12 33.58 7.81
C PRO A 142 -1.23 33.10 8.97
N SER A 143 -0.50 34.03 9.59
CA SER A 143 0.30 33.79 10.80
C SER A 143 -0.54 33.31 12.00
N ALA A 144 -1.84 33.62 12.03
CA ALA A 144 -2.79 33.11 13.00
C ALA A 144 -3.17 31.62 12.80
N VAL A 145 -2.79 30.99 11.68
CA VAL A 145 -2.90 29.54 11.49
C VAL A 145 -1.65 28.90 12.09
N ASP A 146 -1.80 28.31 13.27
CA ASP A 146 -0.72 27.68 14.02
C ASP A 146 -0.21 26.36 13.40
N ASN A 147 0.84 25.78 13.97
CA ASN A 147 1.40 24.51 13.49
C ASN A 147 0.42 23.33 13.62
N MET A 148 -0.53 23.36 14.56
CA MET A 148 -1.51 22.29 14.72
C MET A 148 -2.50 22.30 13.57
N GLU A 149 -3.09 23.44 13.25
CA GLU A 149 -4.00 23.57 12.11
C GLU A 149 -3.27 23.44 10.77
N ARG A 150 -2.01 23.87 10.66
CA ARG A 150 -1.14 23.54 9.50
C ARG A 150 -1.03 22.02 9.34
N THR A 151 -0.82 21.28 10.42
CA THR A 151 -0.75 19.81 10.40
C THR A 151 -2.09 19.20 9.97
N ARG A 152 -3.22 19.64 10.54
CA ARG A 152 -4.56 19.16 10.15
C ARG A 152 -4.83 19.35 8.65
N ARG A 153 -4.50 20.52 8.09
CA ARG A 153 -4.66 20.81 6.66
C ARG A 153 -3.74 20.00 5.75
N LEU A 154 -2.56 19.64 6.23
CA LEU A 154 -1.69 18.71 5.48
C LEU A 154 -2.19 17.27 5.59
N ILE A 155 -2.72 16.82 6.73
CA ILE A 155 -3.38 15.51 6.85
C ILE A 155 -4.59 15.42 5.90
N ASP A 156 -5.44 16.45 5.87
CA ASP A 156 -6.55 16.60 4.93
C ASP A 156 -6.07 16.37 3.47
N LEU A 157 -5.10 17.18 3.01
CA LEU A 157 -4.52 17.10 1.68
C LEU A 157 -3.89 15.73 1.40
N PHE A 158 -3.07 15.22 2.32
CA PHE A 158 -2.27 14.02 2.11
C PHE A 158 -3.15 12.78 2.04
N LEU A 159 -4.17 12.64 2.90
CA LEU A 159 -5.08 11.49 2.88
C LEU A 159 -5.85 11.41 1.55
N VAL A 160 -6.45 12.52 1.09
CA VAL A 160 -7.16 12.53 -0.21
C VAL A 160 -6.18 12.31 -1.37
N SER A 161 -4.98 12.88 -1.30
CA SER A 161 -3.94 12.69 -2.32
C SER A 161 -3.43 11.25 -2.41
N VAL A 162 -3.36 10.52 -1.29
CA VAL A 162 -2.98 9.10 -1.23
C VAL A 162 -4.12 8.20 -1.69
N LEU A 163 -5.38 8.46 -1.36
CA LEU A 163 -6.51 7.68 -1.90
C LEU A 163 -6.72 7.90 -3.40
N LEU A 164 -6.30 9.06 -3.93
CA LEU A 164 -6.18 9.27 -5.36
C LEU A 164 -4.96 8.59 -5.99
N ASP A 165 -4.00 8.07 -5.20
CA ASP A 165 -2.74 7.45 -5.64
C ASP A 165 -2.86 5.94 -5.93
N ALA A 166 -3.82 5.62 -6.78
CA ALA A 166 -4.25 4.26 -7.07
C ALA A 166 -4.13 3.97 -8.58
N GLY A 167 -2.93 4.12 -9.16
CA GLY A 167 -2.60 3.80 -10.56
C GLY A 167 -3.29 4.67 -11.63
N ALA A 168 -2.59 5.62 -12.24
CA ALA A 168 -3.17 6.54 -13.25
C ALA A 168 -3.27 5.97 -14.68
N GLY A 169 -2.89 4.71 -14.89
CA GLY A 169 -2.63 4.17 -16.24
C GLY A 169 -1.34 4.71 -16.87
N THR A 170 -1.10 4.32 -18.11
CA THR A 170 0.09 4.74 -18.91
C THR A 170 -0.17 6.00 -19.75
N LYS A 171 -1.43 6.26 -20.10
CA LYS A 171 -1.85 7.37 -20.97
C LYS A 171 -1.98 8.71 -20.23
N TRP A 172 -2.51 8.70 -19.01
CA TRP A 172 -2.85 9.94 -18.29
C TRP A 172 -1.64 10.82 -17.96
N GLN A 173 -1.84 12.13 -18.10
CA GLN A 173 -0.86 13.14 -17.75
C GLN A 173 -1.52 14.43 -17.22
N TYR A 174 -0.83 15.12 -16.31
CA TYR A 174 -1.28 16.37 -15.70
C TYR A 174 -0.39 17.54 -16.10
N LYS A 175 -0.97 18.59 -16.70
CA LYS A 175 -0.26 19.82 -17.03
C LYS A 175 -0.35 20.81 -15.86
N SER A 176 0.78 21.04 -15.20
CA SER A 176 0.89 21.86 -14.00
C SER A 176 0.67 23.35 -14.29
N LYS A 177 -0.37 23.96 -13.69
CA LYS A 177 -0.73 25.37 -13.95
C LYS A 177 0.38 26.38 -13.61
N GLU A 178 1.15 26.09 -12.57
CA GLU A 178 2.24 26.92 -12.03
C GLU A 178 3.56 26.91 -12.84
N SER A 179 3.66 26.06 -13.87
CA SER A 179 4.93 25.83 -14.59
C SER A 179 4.80 25.39 -16.04
N GLY A 180 3.60 25.00 -16.50
CA GLY A 180 3.39 24.39 -17.81
C GLY A 180 3.96 22.97 -17.96
N LYS A 181 4.79 22.49 -17.03
CA LYS A 181 5.38 21.15 -17.03
C LYS A 181 4.29 20.08 -16.94
N VAL A 182 4.53 18.97 -17.62
CA VAL A 182 3.67 17.79 -17.60
C VAL A 182 4.26 16.76 -16.64
N TYR A 183 3.41 16.18 -15.79
CA TYR A 183 3.75 15.09 -14.87
C TYR A 183 2.79 13.91 -15.10
N LYS A 184 3.23 12.67 -14.83
CA LYS A 184 2.45 11.44 -15.00
C LYS A 184 2.40 10.64 -13.69
N ARG A 185 1.68 9.51 -13.70
CA ARG A 185 1.59 8.55 -12.57
C ARG A 185 1.32 9.26 -11.21
N SER A 186 1.92 8.77 -10.14
CA SER A 186 1.73 9.25 -8.76
C SER A 186 2.11 10.72 -8.57
N GLU A 187 3.18 11.16 -9.21
CA GLU A 187 3.68 12.54 -9.15
C GLU A 187 2.69 13.53 -9.80
N GLY A 188 2.09 13.16 -10.93
CA GLY A 188 1.01 13.94 -11.55
C GLY A 188 -0.24 14.01 -10.66
N LEU A 189 -0.61 12.89 -10.02
CA LEU A 189 -1.73 12.83 -9.09
C LEU A 189 -1.53 13.70 -7.85
N ALA A 190 -0.31 13.81 -7.33
CA ALA A 190 0.03 14.71 -6.24
C ALA A 190 -0.17 16.19 -6.63
N VAL A 191 0.36 16.62 -7.78
CA VAL A 191 0.16 18.01 -8.27
C VAL A 191 -1.32 18.29 -8.55
N ALA A 192 -2.06 17.32 -9.12
CA ALA A 192 -3.50 17.46 -9.39
C ALA A 192 -4.33 17.59 -8.10
N SER A 193 -4.10 16.74 -7.11
CA SER A 193 -4.81 16.76 -5.83
C SER A 193 -4.52 18.02 -5.01
N LEU A 194 -3.28 18.51 -5.02
CA LEU A 194 -2.93 19.81 -4.45
C LEU A 194 -3.69 20.97 -5.12
N GLU A 195 -3.78 20.98 -6.45
CA GLU A 195 -4.52 22.01 -7.20
C GLU A 195 -6.03 21.94 -6.98
N MET A 196 -6.60 20.75 -6.77
CA MET A 196 -8.01 20.55 -6.38
C MET A 196 -8.28 21.01 -4.94
N PHE A 197 -7.36 20.72 -4.01
CA PHE A 197 -7.44 21.17 -2.62
C PHE A 197 -7.35 22.69 -2.49
N LYS A 198 -6.41 23.34 -3.17
CA LYS A 198 -6.25 24.82 -3.15
C LYS A 198 -7.50 25.59 -3.57
N ILE A 199 -8.30 25.04 -4.49
CA ILE A 199 -9.57 25.64 -4.96
C ILE A 199 -10.81 25.20 -4.15
N GLY A 200 -10.64 24.42 -3.09
CA GLY A 200 -11.75 24.02 -2.21
C GLY A 200 -12.63 22.88 -2.73
N LEU A 201 -12.14 22.06 -3.67
CA LEU A 201 -12.97 20.99 -4.26
C LEU A 201 -13.48 19.96 -3.23
N PHE A 202 -12.74 19.77 -2.14
CA PHE A 202 -13.00 18.78 -1.09
C PHE A 202 -13.60 19.38 0.18
N SER A 203 -13.84 20.69 0.22
CA SER A 203 -14.35 21.44 1.37
C SER A 203 -15.85 21.74 1.21
N SER A 204 -16.62 21.69 2.29
CA SER A 204 -18.00 22.21 2.31
C SER A 204 -18.05 23.73 2.49
N ARG A 205 -16.92 24.37 2.85
CA ARG A 205 -16.80 25.76 3.28
C ARG A 205 -16.09 26.62 2.23
N PRO A 206 -16.80 27.52 1.52
CA PRO A 206 -16.20 28.41 0.52
C PRO A 206 -15.14 29.37 1.10
N ASP A 207 -15.21 29.67 2.40
CA ASP A 207 -14.26 30.51 3.14
C ASP A 207 -13.00 29.74 3.59
N LEU A 208 -13.05 28.41 3.64
CA LEU A 208 -11.93 27.53 3.99
C LEU A 208 -11.67 26.52 2.85
N THR A 209 -11.03 26.99 1.77
CA THR A 209 -10.73 26.13 0.61
C THR A 209 -9.73 25.03 0.94
N CYS A 210 -8.69 25.34 1.71
CA CYS A 210 -7.63 24.41 2.10
C CYS A 210 -8.06 23.50 3.27
N GLN A 211 -9.15 22.75 3.08
CA GLN A 211 -9.75 21.80 4.01
C GLN A 211 -10.30 20.59 3.22
N VAL A 212 -10.41 19.43 3.88
CA VAL A 212 -11.22 18.30 3.43
C VAL A 212 -12.25 18.00 4.51
N ASP A 213 -13.52 17.83 4.15
CA ASP A 213 -14.55 17.40 5.11
C ASP A 213 -15.66 16.56 4.47
N SER A 214 -16.41 15.83 5.31
CA SER A 214 -17.53 14.99 4.90
C SER A 214 -18.52 15.69 3.95
N GLY A 215 -18.88 16.94 4.26
CA GLY A 215 -19.84 17.71 3.48
C GLY A 215 -19.30 18.23 2.15
N GLY A 216 -17.99 18.34 1.98
CA GLY A 216 -17.32 18.64 0.71
C GLY A 216 -17.19 17.40 -0.16
N LEU A 217 -16.68 16.31 0.41
CA LEU A 217 -16.48 15.03 -0.28
C LEU A 217 -17.79 14.44 -0.82
N LYS A 218 -18.90 14.50 -0.06
CA LYS A 218 -20.22 14.06 -0.50
C LYS A 218 -20.84 14.91 -1.63
N LYS A 219 -20.21 16.03 -2.01
CA LYS A 219 -20.60 16.88 -3.15
C LYS A 219 -19.72 16.65 -4.38
N LEU A 220 -18.78 15.72 -4.35
CA LEU A 220 -18.00 15.33 -5.53
C LEU A 220 -18.89 14.65 -6.58
N THR A 221 -18.49 14.79 -7.85
CA THR A 221 -19.11 14.10 -8.99
C THR A 221 -18.01 13.75 -9.99
N THR A 222 -18.27 12.79 -10.89
CA THR A 222 -17.28 12.29 -11.85
C THR A 222 -16.78 13.41 -12.78
N GLU A 223 -17.63 14.37 -13.14
CA GLU A 223 -17.29 15.51 -14.00
C GLU A 223 -16.43 16.54 -13.27
N LYS A 224 -16.67 16.75 -11.96
CA LYS A 224 -15.82 17.60 -11.11
C LYS A 224 -14.43 17.00 -10.97
N MET A 225 -14.35 15.69 -10.72
CA MET A 225 -13.09 14.96 -10.64
C MET A 225 -12.36 14.93 -11.99
N ALA A 226 -13.06 14.68 -13.09
CA ALA A 226 -12.51 14.75 -14.45
C ALA A 226 -11.87 16.12 -14.72
N LYS A 227 -12.59 17.21 -14.45
CA LYS A 227 -12.10 18.58 -14.63
C LYS A 227 -10.89 18.90 -13.75
N GLY A 228 -10.88 18.43 -12.50
CA GLY A 228 -9.76 18.60 -11.58
C GLY A 228 -8.51 17.80 -11.97
N LEU A 229 -8.70 16.60 -12.52
CA LEU A 229 -7.67 15.69 -13.02
C LEU A 229 -7.29 15.92 -14.50
N GLN A 230 -7.87 16.92 -15.18
CA GLN A 230 -7.66 17.23 -16.60
C GLN A 230 -8.03 16.09 -17.57
N VAL A 231 -8.99 15.24 -17.21
CA VAL A 231 -9.39 14.07 -18.01
C VAL A 231 -10.18 14.50 -19.24
N THR A 232 -9.79 13.97 -20.40
CA THR A 232 -10.49 14.11 -21.69
C THR A 232 -10.46 12.76 -22.43
N VAL A 233 -11.05 12.68 -23.63
CA VAL A 233 -10.95 11.49 -24.49
C VAL A 233 -9.48 11.19 -24.85
N ASP A 234 -8.68 12.24 -25.11
CA ASP A 234 -7.25 12.15 -25.44
C ASP A 234 -6.33 12.04 -24.20
N ASN A 235 -6.87 12.30 -23.01
CA ASN A 235 -6.17 12.19 -21.72
C ASN A 235 -7.00 11.37 -20.72
N PRO A 236 -7.31 10.09 -21.01
CA PRO A 236 -8.11 9.25 -20.13
C PRO A 236 -7.32 8.87 -18.88
N ILE A 237 -8.01 8.69 -17.75
CA ILE A 237 -7.44 8.11 -16.52
C ILE A 237 -8.23 6.87 -16.11
N ASP A 238 -7.51 5.82 -15.75
CA ASP A 238 -8.12 4.57 -15.30
C ASP A 238 -8.79 4.76 -13.92
N GLY A 239 -9.96 4.14 -13.75
CA GLY A 239 -10.70 4.11 -12.48
C GLY A 239 -11.30 5.43 -12.01
N LEU A 240 -11.52 6.43 -12.89
CA LEU A 240 -12.04 7.76 -12.52
C LEU A 240 -13.31 7.73 -11.65
N GLU A 241 -14.30 6.93 -12.03
CA GLU A 241 -15.54 6.76 -11.27
C GLU A 241 -15.24 6.13 -9.89
N GLY A 242 -14.42 5.09 -9.86
CA GLY A 242 -13.97 4.44 -8.62
C GLY A 242 -13.22 5.39 -7.67
N ARG A 243 -12.40 6.31 -8.19
CA ARG A 243 -11.78 7.40 -7.39
C ARG A 243 -12.82 8.33 -6.79
N THR A 244 -13.81 8.71 -7.59
CA THR A 244 -14.91 9.58 -7.16
C THR A 244 -15.72 8.90 -6.04
N ASN A 245 -16.12 7.64 -6.25
CA ASN A 245 -16.90 6.85 -5.29
C ASN A 245 -16.09 6.42 -4.05
N LEU A 246 -14.77 6.31 -4.13
CA LEU A 246 -13.89 6.13 -2.97
C LEU A 246 -13.87 7.40 -2.10
N LEU A 247 -13.75 8.59 -2.70
CA LEU A 247 -13.77 9.85 -1.97
C LEU A 247 -15.16 10.20 -1.41
N ILE A 248 -16.25 9.84 -2.10
CA ILE A 248 -17.60 10.00 -1.55
C ILE A 248 -17.79 9.11 -0.31
N ARG A 249 -17.34 7.84 -0.34
CA ARG A 249 -17.37 6.92 0.81
C ARG A 249 -16.44 7.34 1.96
N LEU A 250 -15.31 7.98 1.67
CA LEU A 250 -14.53 8.69 2.71
C LEU A 250 -15.39 9.74 3.41
N GLY A 251 -16.25 10.45 2.68
CA GLY A 251 -17.21 11.38 3.27
C GLY A 251 -18.16 10.73 4.28
N ASP A 252 -18.52 9.46 4.12
CA ASP A 252 -19.27 8.69 5.15
C ASP A 252 -18.38 8.25 6.31
N ALA A 253 -17.18 7.71 6.04
CA ALA A 253 -16.23 7.28 7.07
C ALA A 253 -15.84 8.41 8.04
N LEU A 254 -15.70 9.64 7.52
CA LEU A 254 -15.41 10.84 8.31
C LEU A 254 -16.51 11.22 9.32
N LEU A 255 -17.73 10.64 9.23
CA LEU A 255 -18.78 10.84 10.24
C LEU A 255 -18.47 10.14 11.58
N ASN A 256 -17.40 9.35 11.67
CA ASN A 256 -16.87 8.86 12.95
C ASN A 256 -16.20 10.01 13.73
N GLN A 257 -17.02 10.86 14.37
CA GLN A 257 -16.58 12.05 15.10
C GLN A 257 -15.65 11.75 16.29
N HIS A 258 -15.56 10.51 16.76
CA HIS A 258 -14.59 10.10 17.77
C HIS A 258 -13.13 10.19 17.25
N ILE A 259 -12.92 9.91 15.95
CA ILE A 259 -11.62 10.02 15.29
C ILE A 259 -11.49 11.33 14.51
N PHE A 260 -12.56 11.77 13.84
CA PHE A 260 -12.52 12.89 12.87
C PHE A 260 -13.16 14.18 13.39
N GLY A 261 -13.47 14.25 14.69
CA GLY A 261 -14.02 15.42 15.38
C GLY A 261 -15.40 15.88 14.87
N PRO A 262 -15.96 16.96 15.43
CA PRO A 262 -17.28 17.45 15.06
C PRO A 262 -17.34 17.98 13.61
N GLU A 263 -16.23 18.49 13.06
CA GLU A 263 -16.12 18.94 11.67
C GLU A 263 -16.11 17.81 10.63
N ALA A 264 -15.97 16.54 11.06
CA ALA A 264 -15.87 15.37 10.18
C ALA A 264 -14.80 15.55 9.09
N ARG A 265 -13.55 15.83 9.50
CA ARG A 265 -12.37 16.07 8.64
C ARG A 265 -11.20 15.13 8.95
N PRO A 266 -10.39 14.71 7.97
CA PRO A 266 -9.22 13.86 8.20
C PRO A 266 -8.27 14.40 9.27
N GLY A 267 -7.98 15.71 9.25
CA GLY A 267 -6.99 16.35 10.09
C GLY A 267 -7.22 16.21 11.58
N ASN A 268 -8.47 16.09 12.02
CA ASN A 268 -8.83 15.92 13.42
C ASN A 268 -8.36 14.58 14.03
N MET A 269 -7.93 13.61 13.20
CA MET A 269 -7.26 12.41 13.72
C MET A 269 -6.01 12.75 14.53
N LEU A 270 -5.38 13.92 14.29
CA LEU A 270 -4.28 14.42 15.08
C LEU A 270 -4.67 14.62 16.54
N ASP A 271 -5.82 15.24 16.79
CA ASP A 271 -6.32 15.52 18.13
C ASP A 271 -6.76 14.23 18.84
N TYR A 272 -7.35 13.28 18.10
CA TYR A 272 -7.61 11.93 18.58
C TYR A 272 -6.32 11.21 19.00
N LEU A 273 -5.28 11.21 18.16
CA LEU A 273 -3.99 10.57 18.45
C LEU A 273 -3.26 11.23 19.63
N LEU A 274 -3.34 12.55 19.77
CA LEU A 274 -2.73 13.30 20.87
C LEU A 274 -3.45 13.14 22.21
N SER A 275 -4.74 12.80 22.19
CA SER A 275 -5.54 12.50 23.39
C SER A 275 -5.69 11.00 23.67
N HIS A 276 -5.15 10.13 22.81
CA HIS A 276 -5.29 8.68 22.95
C HIS A 276 -4.57 8.16 24.22
N PRO A 277 -5.17 7.25 25.01
CA PRO A 277 -4.57 6.75 26.26
C PRO A 277 -3.24 5.99 26.14
N SER A 278 -2.74 5.76 24.93
CA SER A 278 -1.42 5.16 24.67
C SER A 278 -0.36 6.18 24.25
N THR A 279 -0.70 7.46 24.19
CA THR A 279 0.20 8.53 23.73
C THR A 279 0.84 9.17 24.94
N GLU A 280 2.15 9.00 25.07
CA GLU A 280 2.91 9.52 26.21
C GLU A 280 3.25 10.99 26.00
N VAL A 281 2.84 11.85 26.93
CA VAL A 281 3.07 13.30 26.86
C VAL A 281 4.33 13.64 27.67
N ALA A 282 5.47 13.61 26.99
CA ALA A 282 6.77 14.00 27.53
C ALA A 282 7.11 15.46 27.12
N ALA A 283 8.39 15.75 26.87
CA ALA A 283 8.79 17.02 26.23
C ALA A 283 8.25 17.18 24.79
N VAL A 284 7.80 16.07 24.18
CA VAL A 284 7.05 16.00 22.92
C VAL A 284 5.96 14.92 23.08
N PRO A 285 4.89 14.93 22.26
CA PRO A 285 3.94 13.81 22.21
C PRO A 285 4.59 12.59 21.56
N ILE A 286 4.53 11.43 22.23
CA ILE A 286 5.08 10.17 21.73
C ILE A 286 3.92 9.22 21.42
N VAL A 287 3.66 9.01 20.12
CA VAL A 287 2.56 8.18 19.62
C VAL A 287 3.09 6.82 19.15
N PRO A 288 2.59 5.68 19.67
CA PRO A 288 2.92 4.38 19.11
C PRO A 288 2.37 4.21 17.70
N LEU A 289 3.19 3.71 16.77
CA LEU A 289 2.76 3.40 15.40
C LEU A 289 1.51 2.48 15.36
N PRO A 290 1.38 1.42 16.19
CA PRO A 290 0.15 0.62 16.24
C PRO A 290 -1.12 1.44 16.50
N THR A 291 -1.04 2.55 17.24
CA THR A 291 -2.18 3.43 17.51
C THR A 291 -2.59 4.21 16.26
N LEU A 292 -1.64 4.80 15.53
CA LEU A 292 -1.91 5.41 14.22
C LEU A 292 -2.45 4.37 13.22
N TRP A 293 -1.87 3.17 13.20
CA TRP A 293 -2.30 2.07 12.35
C TRP A 293 -3.76 1.68 12.58
N THR A 294 -4.15 1.38 13.83
CA THR A 294 -5.52 1.03 14.18
C THR A 294 -6.49 2.18 13.91
N THR A 295 -6.09 3.43 14.18
CA THR A 295 -6.88 4.64 13.85
C THR A 295 -7.24 4.68 12.36
N LEU A 296 -6.30 4.36 11.47
CA LEU A 296 -6.54 4.30 10.03
C LEU A 296 -7.34 3.05 9.63
N MET A 297 -7.03 1.88 10.17
CA MET A 297 -7.70 0.62 9.81
C MET A 297 -9.17 0.57 10.23
N ASP A 298 -9.52 1.13 11.39
CA ASP A 298 -10.91 1.21 11.87
C ASP A 298 -11.62 2.45 11.32
N GLY A 299 -11.01 3.63 11.44
CA GLY A 299 -11.59 4.90 10.99
C GLY A 299 -11.87 4.97 9.49
N LEU A 300 -11.15 4.19 8.67
CA LEU A 300 -11.32 4.13 7.22
C LEU A 300 -11.81 2.76 6.73
N SER A 301 -12.22 1.87 7.63
CA SER A 301 -12.76 0.53 7.29
C SER A 301 -13.83 0.58 6.18
N ALA A 302 -14.76 1.54 6.27
CA ALA A 302 -15.89 1.68 5.35
C ALA A 302 -15.54 2.15 3.92
N ILE A 303 -14.32 2.63 3.64
CA ILE A 303 -13.94 3.05 2.29
C ILE A 303 -13.49 1.88 1.40
N TRP A 304 -13.20 0.71 1.99
CA TRP A 304 -12.76 -0.47 1.25
C TRP A 304 -13.94 -1.29 0.72
N PRO A 305 -13.80 -2.03 -0.39
CA PRO A 305 -14.87 -2.92 -0.86
C PRO A 305 -15.11 -4.07 0.13
N ALA A 306 -16.32 -4.17 0.67
CA ALA A 306 -16.71 -5.23 1.62
C ALA A 306 -16.69 -6.64 1.02
N THR A 307 -16.56 -6.77 -0.30
CA THR A 307 -16.48 -8.03 -1.07
C THR A 307 -15.11 -8.72 -1.02
N ARG A 308 -14.09 -8.09 -0.42
CA ARG A 308 -12.76 -8.69 -0.23
C ARG A 308 -12.78 -9.76 0.87
N THR A 309 -11.66 -10.48 1.03
CA THR A 309 -11.50 -11.55 2.02
C THR A 309 -11.96 -11.13 3.42
N GLN A 310 -12.72 -12.00 4.06
CA GLN A 310 -13.30 -11.80 5.38
C GLN A 310 -12.90 -12.95 6.32
N VAL A 311 -12.87 -12.68 7.62
CA VAL A 311 -12.87 -13.70 8.67
C VAL A 311 -14.02 -13.37 9.62
N ASP A 312 -14.86 -14.35 9.93
CA ASP A 312 -16.05 -14.22 10.80
C ASP A 312 -16.99 -13.06 10.42
N GLY A 313 -17.09 -12.78 9.11
CA GLY A 313 -17.90 -11.69 8.54
C GLY A 313 -17.24 -10.30 8.56
N ILE A 314 -16.04 -10.18 9.13
CA ILE A 314 -15.26 -8.93 9.20
C ILE A 314 -14.37 -8.81 7.95
N PRO A 315 -14.56 -7.80 7.07
CA PRO A 315 -13.68 -7.57 5.94
C PRO A 315 -12.27 -7.18 6.39
N LEU A 316 -11.25 -7.86 5.86
CA LEU A 316 -9.86 -7.61 6.26
C LEU A 316 -9.23 -6.42 5.53
N GLY A 317 -9.66 -6.12 4.29
CA GLY A 317 -9.08 -5.08 3.44
C GLY A 317 -8.17 -5.67 2.36
N ASP A 318 -6.89 -5.30 2.33
CA ASP A 318 -5.90 -5.83 1.39
C ASP A 318 -5.12 -6.98 2.06
N ALA A 319 -5.82 -8.11 2.19
CA ALA A 319 -5.32 -9.36 2.73
C ALA A 319 -5.98 -10.54 2.00
N TRP A 320 -5.20 -11.55 1.62
CA TRP A 320 -5.62 -12.55 0.63
C TRP A 320 -5.15 -13.96 0.99
N PRO A 321 -5.93 -15.03 0.67
CA PRO A 321 -5.45 -16.41 0.77
C PRO A 321 -4.23 -16.62 -0.13
N CYS A 322 -3.25 -17.41 0.33
CA CYS A 322 -2.12 -17.85 -0.47
C CYS A 322 -1.84 -19.33 -0.25
N GLY A 323 -1.70 -20.09 -1.33
CA GLY A 323 -1.39 -21.50 -1.28
C GLY A 323 0.05 -21.81 -0.84
N SER A 324 0.92 -20.80 -0.79
CA SER A 324 2.23 -20.87 -0.15
C SER A 324 2.20 -20.62 1.37
N MET A 325 1.04 -20.38 1.97
CA MET A 325 0.91 -20.35 3.45
C MET A 325 0.64 -21.75 4.03
N PRO A 326 0.62 -21.89 5.37
CA PRO A 326 -0.03 -23.03 6.03
C PRO A 326 -1.54 -23.08 5.69
N SER A 327 -2.19 -24.21 5.97
CA SER A 327 -3.65 -24.33 5.86
C SER A 327 -4.11 -25.44 6.79
N HIS A 328 -4.88 -25.08 7.82
CA HIS A 328 -5.44 -26.01 8.78
C HIS A 328 -6.97 -25.92 8.81
N PRO A 329 -7.73 -27.02 8.75
CA PRO A 329 -9.20 -26.97 8.65
C PRO A 329 -9.90 -26.22 9.80
N THR A 330 -9.31 -26.18 11.00
CA THR A 330 -9.84 -25.45 12.16
C THR A 330 -9.34 -24.00 12.26
N HIS A 331 -8.34 -23.62 11.47
CA HIS A 331 -7.73 -22.29 11.47
C HIS A 331 -7.58 -21.78 10.03
N PRO A 332 -8.68 -21.58 9.28
CA PRO A 332 -8.62 -21.20 7.87
C PRO A 332 -7.90 -19.85 7.64
N TRP A 333 -7.88 -18.97 8.65
CA TRP A 333 -7.11 -17.73 8.64
C TRP A 333 -5.59 -17.96 8.45
N GLU A 334 -5.08 -19.16 8.78
CA GLU A 334 -3.68 -19.53 8.60
C GLU A 334 -3.22 -19.59 7.13
N ASN A 335 -4.13 -19.49 6.15
CA ASN A 335 -3.76 -19.34 4.74
C ASN A 335 -3.62 -17.87 4.28
N ILE A 336 -4.02 -16.88 5.09
CA ILE A 336 -4.15 -15.47 4.66
C ILE A 336 -2.84 -14.68 4.86
N VAL A 337 -2.42 -13.93 3.84
CA VAL A 337 -1.35 -12.93 3.94
C VAL A 337 -1.96 -11.52 3.86
N PRO A 338 -1.83 -10.69 4.91
CA PRO A 338 -2.18 -9.28 4.86
C PRO A 338 -1.04 -8.42 4.31
N PHE A 339 -1.38 -7.40 3.52
CA PHE A 339 -0.44 -6.40 2.98
C PHE A 339 -0.81 -4.98 3.35
N HIS A 340 -2.10 -4.64 3.29
CA HIS A 340 -2.65 -3.32 3.63
C HIS A 340 -1.89 -2.17 2.97
N LYS A 341 -1.45 -2.34 1.70
CA LYS A 341 -0.45 -1.47 1.03
C LYS A 341 -0.84 0.00 1.05
N LEU A 342 -2.12 0.31 0.82
CA LEU A 342 -2.59 1.69 0.78
C LEU A 342 -2.71 2.30 2.19
N THR A 343 -3.03 1.51 3.22
CA THR A 343 -2.96 1.95 4.62
C THR A 343 -1.50 2.18 5.05
N GLN A 344 -0.56 1.32 4.65
CA GLN A 344 0.88 1.55 4.89
C GLN A 344 1.37 2.82 4.19
N TRP A 345 1.03 3.01 2.92
CA TRP A 345 1.40 4.22 2.16
C TRP A 345 0.84 5.51 2.78
N MET A 346 -0.41 5.44 3.27
CA MET A 346 -1.05 6.51 4.03
C MET A 346 -0.36 6.75 5.38
N THR A 347 0.03 5.69 6.10
CA THR A 347 0.75 5.80 7.39
C THR A 347 2.09 6.50 7.21
N TYR A 348 2.94 6.01 6.29
CA TYR A 348 4.20 6.67 5.89
C TYR A 348 3.97 8.16 5.55
N SER A 349 2.94 8.47 4.77
CA SER A 349 2.65 9.83 4.31
C SER A 349 2.17 10.76 5.42
N LEU A 350 1.29 10.30 6.31
CA LEU A 350 0.67 11.12 7.36
C LEU A 350 1.58 11.36 8.57
N MET A 351 2.55 10.48 8.83
CA MET A 351 3.57 10.72 9.86
C MET A 351 4.40 11.98 9.58
N VAL A 352 4.75 12.26 8.31
CA VAL A 352 5.65 13.36 7.93
C VAL A 352 5.15 14.75 8.38
N PRO A 353 3.91 15.20 8.10
CA PRO A 353 3.42 16.48 8.62
C PRO A 353 3.31 16.50 10.16
N MET A 354 2.89 15.39 10.78
CA MET A 354 2.77 15.29 12.24
C MET A 354 4.15 15.45 12.93
N GLN A 355 5.19 14.84 12.38
CA GLN A 355 6.58 14.98 12.83
C GLN A 355 7.13 16.39 12.57
N LYS A 356 6.96 16.93 11.35
CA LYS A 356 7.54 18.22 10.94
C LYS A 356 6.93 19.44 11.61
N LEU A 357 5.65 19.41 11.98
CA LEU A 357 4.89 20.60 12.37
C LEU A 357 4.30 20.49 13.79
N ALA A 358 3.58 19.41 14.08
CA ALA A 358 3.04 19.12 15.41
C ALA A 358 4.08 18.52 16.38
N ASN A 359 5.32 18.32 15.92
CA ASN A 359 6.44 17.78 16.70
C ASN A 359 6.16 16.39 17.34
N VAL A 360 5.31 15.59 16.69
CA VAL A 360 4.96 14.24 17.16
C VAL A 360 6.15 13.30 16.92
N HIS A 361 6.59 12.62 17.97
CA HIS A 361 7.52 11.49 17.85
C HIS A 361 6.74 10.19 17.69
N PHE A 362 7.19 9.32 16.78
CA PHE A 362 6.59 8.00 16.57
C PHE A 362 7.56 6.91 17.01
N VAL A 363 7.07 5.97 17.82
CA VAL A 363 7.79 4.75 18.24
C VAL A 363 7.16 3.52 17.60
N GLY A 364 7.95 2.46 17.37
CA GLY A 364 7.48 1.28 16.65
C GLY A 364 7.44 1.45 15.13
N THR A 365 8.12 2.46 14.57
CA THR A 365 8.11 2.75 13.13
C THR A 365 8.70 1.63 12.27
N GLU A 366 9.59 0.82 12.85
CA GLU A 366 10.16 -0.39 12.27
C GLU A 366 9.13 -1.49 12.00
N LEU A 367 7.92 -1.39 12.58
CA LEU A 367 6.81 -2.29 12.25
C LEU A 367 6.25 -2.06 10.84
N LEU A 368 6.43 -0.87 10.24
CA LEU A 368 6.12 -0.66 8.83
C LEU A 368 6.99 -1.56 7.94
N THR A 369 6.42 -2.02 6.83
CA THR A 369 7.09 -2.92 5.88
C THR A 369 7.42 -2.20 4.59
N GLY A 370 8.18 -2.89 3.72
CA GLY A 370 8.30 -2.49 2.33
C GLY A 370 6.92 -2.56 1.65
N LEU A 371 6.63 -1.64 0.73
CA LEU A 371 5.34 -1.64 0.02
C LEU A 371 5.37 -2.67 -1.11
N PRO A 372 4.53 -3.73 -1.08
CA PRO A 372 4.56 -4.79 -2.08
C PRO A 372 3.76 -4.36 -3.31
N GLU A 373 4.41 -3.55 -4.14
CA GLU A 373 3.87 -2.93 -5.34
C GLU A 373 4.90 -2.95 -6.49
N TYR A 374 4.52 -2.47 -7.68
CA TYR A 374 5.21 -2.82 -8.91
C TYR A 374 6.62 -2.24 -9.09
N ARG A 375 6.98 -1.08 -8.49
CA ARG A 375 8.38 -0.62 -8.57
C ARG A 375 9.26 -1.52 -7.70
N ASN A 376 8.88 -1.70 -6.44
CA ASN A 376 9.66 -2.47 -5.48
C ASN A 376 9.73 -3.98 -5.82
N GLY A 377 8.61 -4.57 -6.22
CA GLY A 377 8.52 -6.00 -6.55
C GLY A 377 8.91 -6.31 -8.00
N GLY A 378 8.75 -5.35 -8.91
CA GLY A 378 9.23 -5.45 -10.29
C GLY A 378 10.76 -5.47 -10.34
N LEU A 379 11.42 -4.61 -9.55
CA LEU A 379 12.87 -4.62 -9.37
C LEU A 379 13.43 -6.03 -9.06
N LEU A 380 12.75 -6.82 -8.24
CA LEU A 380 13.18 -8.19 -7.88
C LEU A 380 13.05 -9.18 -9.05
N VAL A 381 12.13 -8.93 -9.99
CA VAL A 381 11.96 -9.72 -11.22
C VAL A 381 12.93 -9.24 -12.29
N ASP A 382 13.07 -7.93 -12.48
CA ASP A 382 13.90 -7.30 -13.49
C ASP A 382 15.41 -7.51 -13.24
N THR A 383 15.84 -7.70 -11.99
CA THR A 383 17.22 -8.15 -11.66
C THR A 383 17.41 -9.68 -11.71
N GLY A 384 16.35 -10.44 -12.01
CA GLY A 384 16.38 -11.91 -12.12
C GLY A 384 16.35 -12.66 -10.77
N LEU A 385 16.29 -11.97 -9.63
CA LEU A 385 16.19 -12.59 -8.31
C LEU A 385 14.91 -13.43 -8.14
N LEU A 386 13.79 -12.98 -8.73
CA LEU A 386 12.53 -13.70 -8.82
C LEU A 386 12.22 -14.06 -10.29
N THR A 387 12.16 -15.35 -10.61
CA THR A 387 11.71 -15.83 -11.92
C THR A 387 10.39 -16.57 -11.79
N LEU A 388 9.37 -16.15 -12.53
CA LEU A 388 8.07 -16.84 -12.59
C LEU A 388 8.25 -18.22 -13.27
N LYS A 389 7.62 -19.27 -12.72
CA LYS A 389 7.76 -20.62 -13.27
C LYS A 389 7.07 -20.77 -14.64
N PRO A 390 7.53 -21.69 -15.51
CA PRO A 390 7.05 -21.80 -16.89
C PRO A 390 5.53 -21.98 -17.04
N GLU A 391 4.91 -22.72 -16.12
CA GLU A 391 3.47 -22.99 -16.09
C GLU A 391 2.64 -21.72 -15.86
N ASP A 392 3.02 -20.88 -14.89
CA ASP A 392 2.35 -19.60 -14.63
C ASP A 392 2.74 -18.54 -15.65
N ALA A 393 3.99 -18.51 -16.13
CA ALA A 393 4.40 -17.62 -17.21
C ALA A 393 3.57 -17.85 -18.46
N LYS A 394 3.36 -19.12 -18.86
CA LYS A 394 2.43 -19.46 -19.94
C LYS A 394 0.99 -19.02 -19.62
N ARG A 395 0.48 -19.35 -18.44
CA ARG A 395 -0.90 -19.01 -18.01
C ARG A 395 -1.17 -17.51 -18.10
N GLY A 396 -0.24 -16.68 -17.62
CA GLY A 396 -0.39 -15.22 -17.66
C GLY A 396 -0.18 -14.63 -19.05
N LEU A 397 0.61 -15.26 -19.93
CA LEU A 397 0.72 -14.86 -21.34
C LEU A 397 -0.55 -15.20 -22.14
N GLU A 398 -1.23 -16.29 -21.82
CA GLU A 398 -2.58 -16.58 -22.36
C GLU A 398 -3.59 -15.52 -21.91
N GLN A 399 -3.54 -15.07 -20.64
CA GLN A 399 -4.33 -13.93 -20.16
C GLN A 399 -3.95 -12.61 -20.84
N TYR A 400 -2.66 -12.36 -21.12
CA TYR A 400 -2.22 -11.19 -21.89
C TYR A 400 -2.89 -11.16 -23.27
N GLN A 401 -2.82 -12.28 -24.01
CA GLN A 401 -3.41 -12.39 -25.35
C GLN A 401 -4.94 -12.18 -25.32
N MET A 402 -5.62 -12.75 -24.32
CA MET A 402 -7.07 -12.54 -24.12
C MET A 402 -7.44 -11.11 -23.73
N ASN A 403 -6.55 -10.36 -23.07
CA ASN A 403 -6.78 -8.96 -22.74
C ASN A 403 -6.47 -8.04 -23.94
N ALA A 404 -5.39 -8.32 -24.67
CA ALA A 404 -4.96 -7.53 -25.83
C ALA A 404 -5.95 -7.53 -27.01
N THR A 405 -6.85 -8.52 -27.09
CA THR A 405 -7.96 -8.52 -28.06
C THR A 405 -9.15 -7.64 -27.68
N ARG A 406 -9.18 -7.06 -26.48
CA ARG A 406 -10.29 -6.20 -26.01
C ARG A 406 -10.16 -4.78 -26.55
N GLN A 407 -11.26 -4.21 -27.01
CA GLN A 407 -11.31 -2.87 -27.60
C GLN A 407 -10.78 -1.80 -26.61
N GLY A 408 -9.89 -0.93 -27.10
CA GLY A 408 -9.32 0.17 -26.32
C GLY A 408 -8.11 -0.18 -25.43
N GLN A 409 -7.84 -1.47 -25.19
CA GLN A 409 -6.61 -1.89 -24.51
C GLN A 409 -5.38 -1.50 -25.34
N PRO A 410 -4.33 -0.93 -24.74
CA PRO A 410 -3.12 -0.58 -25.47
C PRO A 410 -2.26 -1.84 -25.67
N SER A 411 -1.87 -2.12 -26.92
CA SER A 411 -0.87 -3.16 -27.21
C SER A 411 0.51 -2.66 -26.79
N VAL A 412 0.95 -3.01 -25.58
CA VAL A 412 2.26 -2.65 -25.01
C VAL A 412 2.76 -3.80 -24.15
N GLU A 413 4.00 -4.22 -24.40
CA GLU A 413 4.80 -5.17 -23.60
C GLU A 413 4.14 -6.53 -23.32
N VAL A 414 4.63 -7.60 -23.98
CA VAL A 414 4.03 -8.94 -23.94
C VAL A 414 4.48 -9.69 -22.68
N VAL A 415 3.91 -9.31 -21.54
CA VAL A 415 4.25 -9.85 -20.22
C VAL A 415 3.05 -10.49 -19.50
N PRO A 416 3.28 -11.46 -18.58
CA PRO A 416 2.20 -12.22 -17.94
C PRO A 416 1.20 -11.33 -17.18
N LEU A 417 -0.10 -11.56 -17.43
CA LEU A 417 -1.20 -10.92 -16.69
C LEU A 417 -1.88 -11.88 -15.71
N PHE A 418 -2.30 -11.34 -14.57
CA PHE A 418 -3.08 -12.04 -13.53
C PHE A 418 -4.15 -11.11 -12.93
N THR A 419 -5.06 -11.63 -12.13
CA THR A 419 -5.87 -10.80 -11.22
C THR A 419 -5.09 -10.55 -9.91
N ALA A 420 -5.43 -9.52 -9.14
CA ALA A 420 -4.65 -9.15 -7.96
C ALA A 420 -4.93 -10.05 -6.73
N ASP A 421 -5.97 -10.88 -6.81
CA ASP A 421 -6.32 -11.98 -5.91
C ASP A 421 -5.74 -13.35 -6.35
N ASP A 422 -4.99 -13.41 -7.45
CA ASP A 422 -4.33 -14.64 -7.93
C ASP A 422 -3.18 -15.06 -7.01
N ASP A 423 -3.04 -16.36 -6.72
CA ASP A 423 -2.01 -16.93 -5.84
C ASP A 423 -0.57 -16.54 -6.30
N VAL A 424 -0.36 -16.29 -7.60
CA VAL A 424 0.89 -15.71 -8.14
C VAL A 424 1.15 -14.31 -7.58
N ILE A 425 0.16 -13.42 -7.63
CA ILE A 425 0.31 -12.03 -7.15
C ILE A 425 0.43 -12.00 -5.63
N VAL A 426 -0.32 -12.83 -4.91
CA VAL A 426 -0.23 -12.91 -3.45
C VAL A 426 1.13 -13.47 -3.01
N GLU A 427 1.67 -14.51 -3.66
CA GLU A 427 3.01 -15.02 -3.39
C GLU A 427 4.09 -13.96 -3.70
N TRP A 428 4.05 -13.33 -4.87
CA TRP A 428 4.99 -12.25 -5.25
C TRP A 428 4.97 -11.05 -4.29
N ARG A 429 3.79 -10.63 -3.84
CA ARG A 429 3.65 -9.53 -2.86
C ARG A 429 4.23 -9.90 -1.50
N ALA A 430 4.04 -11.14 -1.03
CA ALA A 430 4.65 -11.64 0.20
C ALA A 430 6.18 -11.76 0.10
N LEU A 431 6.69 -12.24 -1.04
CA LEU A 431 8.13 -12.25 -1.33
C LEU A 431 8.70 -10.82 -1.35
N THR A 432 7.99 -9.88 -1.96
CA THR A 432 8.41 -8.46 -2.02
C THR A 432 8.55 -7.86 -0.63
N VAL A 433 7.59 -8.07 0.28
CA VAL A 433 7.73 -7.65 1.70
C VAL A 433 9.01 -8.23 2.32
N GLY A 434 9.21 -9.55 2.18
CA GLY A 434 10.34 -10.26 2.80
C GLY A 434 11.71 -9.90 2.25
N PHE A 435 11.83 -9.69 0.93
CA PHE A 435 13.10 -9.30 0.30
C PHE A 435 13.46 -7.83 0.54
N LEU A 436 12.49 -6.93 0.71
CA LEU A 436 12.78 -5.54 1.06
C LEU A 436 13.38 -5.41 2.48
N ASP A 437 12.93 -6.23 3.44
CA ASP A 437 13.58 -6.31 4.75
C ASP A 437 15.03 -6.83 4.63
N MET A 438 15.27 -7.87 3.82
CA MET A 438 16.62 -8.39 3.61
C MET A 438 17.54 -7.41 2.88
N LEU A 439 17.03 -6.72 1.84
CA LEU A 439 17.77 -5.70 1.11
C LEU A 439 18.15 -4.53 2.03
N LEU A 440 17.34 -4.16 3.01
CA LEU A 440 17.67 -3.08 3.93
C LEU A 440 18.93 -3.36 4.75
N ASP A 441 19.12 -4.59 5.24
CA ASP A 441 20.32 -4.96 5.98
C ASP A 441 21.55 -5.04 5.06
N GLU A 442 21.42 -5.59 3.86
CA GLU A 442 22.53 -5.69 2.90
C GLU A 442 22.95 -4.32 2.34
N VAL A 443 21.99 -3.46 1.99
CA VAL A 443 22.25 -2.07 1.57
C VAL A 443 22.96 -1.30 2.68
N ASN A 444 22.53 -1.44 3.93
CA ASN A 444 23.23 -0.84 5.07
C ASN A 444 24.67 -1.37 5.24
N LEU A 445 24.88 -2.68 5.02
CA LEU A 445 26.22 -3.30 5.06
C LEU A 445 27.14 -2.75 3.95
N LEU A 446 26.66 -2.69 2.71
CA LEU A 446 27.39 -2.21 1.53
C LEU A 446 27.61 -0.68 1.51
N LEU A 447 26.79 0.08 2.23
CA LEU A 447 27.01 1.50 2.54
C LEU A 447 27.91 1.72 3.79
N GLY A 448 28.22 0.66 4.54
CA GLY A 448 29.02 0.73 5.77
C GLY A 448 28.28 1.35 6.98
N LEU A 449 26.97 1.52 6.89
CA LEU A 449 26.14 2.27 7.84
C LEU A 449 25.76 1.43 9.07
N ARG A 450 25.85 2.03 10.27
CA ARG A 450 25.73 1.33 11.56
C ARG A 450 25.03 2.18 12.62
N GLY A 451 24.37 1.50 13.58
CA GLY A 451 23.66 2.15 14.69
C GLY A 451 22.60 3.13 14.19
N ALA A 452 22.52 4.30 14.83
CA ALA A 452 21.62 5.39 14.42
C ALA A 452 21.93 5.99 13.03
N GLY A 453 23.07 5.65 12.42
CA GLY A 453 23.42 6.03 11.05
C GLY A 453 22.90 5.09 9.97
N LYS A 454 22.22 3.97 10.32
CA LYS A 454 21.57 3.10 9.34
C LYS A 454 20.47 3.86 8.57
N LEU A 455 20.33 3.55 7.28
CA LEU A 455 19.10 3.85 6.55
C LEU A 455 17.92 3.13 7.20
N THR A 456 16.81 3.84 7.35
CA THR A 456 15.49 3.26 7.63
C THR A 456 14.90 2.64 6.37
N LEU A 457 13.92 1.74 6.53
CA LEU A 457 13.20 1.14 5.40
C LEU A 457 12.56 2.24 4.52
N ALA A 458 11.99 3.27 5.12
CA ALA A 458 11.44 4.43 4.43
C ALA A 458 12.46 5.15 3.53
N GLN A 459 13.73 5.22 3.93
CA GLN A 459 14.78 5.87 3.13
C GLN A 459 15.28 4.97 2.00
N MET A 460 15.41 3.66 2.24
CA MET A 460 15.76 2.70 1.16
C MET A 460 14.64 2.59 0.11
N LEU A 461 13.36 2.69 0.52
CA LEU A 461 12.26 2.77 -0.44
C LEU A 461 12.43 4.01 -1.34
N GLU A 462 12.49 5.21 -0.76
CA GLU A 462 12.52 6.49 -1.50
C GLU A 462 13.75 6.65 -2.42
N ALA A 463 14.95 6.44 -1.88
CA ALA A 463 16.20 6.66 -2.61
C ALA A 463 16.69 5.42 -3.38
N GLY A 464 16.17 4.23 -3.05
CA GLY A 464 16.63 2.95 -3.58
C GLY A 464 15.56 2.25 -4.40
N THR A 465 14.81 1.33 -3.78
CA THR A 465 14.04 0.32 -4.50
C THR A 465 12.86 0.88 -5.29
N TRP A 466 12.15 1.89 -4.78
CA TRP A 466 11.03 2.50 -5.50
C TRP A 466 11.49 3.38 -6.66
N LYS A 467 12.70 3.96 -6.56
CA LYS A 467 13.33 4.76 -7.62
C LYS A 467 13.98 3.87 -8.69
N GLY A 468 14.92 3.01 -8.29
CA GLY A 468 15.59 2.07 -9.18
C GLY A 468 14.62 1.11 -9.88
N GLY A 469 13.55 0.68 -9.21
CA GLY A 469 12.46 -0.10 -9.81
C GLY A 469 11.64 0.63 -10.88
N ARG A 470 11.77 1.96 -11.04
CA ARG A 470 11.30 2.67 -12.24
C ARG A 470 12.36 2.75 -13.31
N GLU A 471 13.60 3.02 -12.93
CA GLU A 471 14.71 3.19 -13.87
C GLU A 471 14.99 1.88 -14.64
N ILE A 472 15.10 0.73 -13.96
CA ILE A 472 15.30 -0.57 -14.62
C ILE A 472 14.13 -1.00 -15.52
N ALA A 473 12.89 -0.66 -15.13
CA ALA A 473 11.70 -0.97 -15.91
C ALA A 473 11.64 -0.10 -17.18
N GLU A 474 11.95 1.19 -17.07
CA GLU A 474 12.00 2.11 -18.22
C GLU A 474 13.17 1.80 -19.16
N GLU A 475 14.29 1.28 -18.66
CA GLU A 475 15.35 0.69 -19.49
C GLU A 475 14.88 -0.61 -20.20
N SER A 476 14.20 -1.51 -19.47
CA SER A 476 13.74 -2.80 -20.01
C SER A 476 12.71 -2.64 -21.15
N SER A 477 11.69 -1.78 -20.96
CA SER A 477 10.66 -1.51 -21.97
C SER A 477 11.21 -0.88 -23.26
N LEU A 478 12.44 -0.31 -23.24
CA LEU A 478 13.10 0.24 -24.43
C LEU A 478 13.83 -0.84 -25.25
N TYR A 479 14.31 -1.91 -24.62
CA TYR A 479 15.00 -3.00 -25.33
C TYR A 479 14.04 -3.93 -26.10
N GLU A 480 12.79 -4.08 -25.65
CA GLU A 480 11.76 -4.87 -26.33
C GLU A 480 11.05 -4.11 -27.48
N GLY A 481 11.43 -2.85 -27.74
CA GLY A 481 10.73 -1.93 -28.65
C GLY A 481 10.91 -2.15 -30.17
N TRP A 482 11.30 -3.34 -30.62
CA TRP A 482 11.58 -3.62 -32.04
C TRP A 482 10.76 -4.81 -32.57
N GLU A 483 10.24 -4.67 -33.80
CA GLU A 483 9.44 -5.64 -34.58
C GLU A 483 8.05 -6.06 -34.04
N SER A 484 6.97 -5.43 -34.55
CA SER A 484 5.94 -6.11 -35.38
C SER A 484 4.82 -5.17 -35.89
N PRO A 485 4.12 -5.52 -37.00
CA PRO A 485 3.16 -4.64 -37.68
C PRO A 485 1.75 -4.60 -37.06
N GLY A 486 1.03 -3.50 -37.29
CA GLY A 486 -0.30 -3.25 -36.71
C GLY A 486 -1.49 -3.93 -37.42
N PRO A 487 -2.59 -4.25 -36.70
CA PRO A 487 -3.79 -4.91 -37.22
C PRO A 487 -4.85 -3.95 -37.81
N PRO A 488 -5.81 -4.44 -38.62
CA PRO A 488 -6.87 -3.65 -39.25
C PRO A 488 -8.07 -3.36 -38.31
N ALA A 489 -8.93 -2.42 -38.73
CA ALA A 489 -10.08 -1.95 -37.95
C ALA A 489 -11.42 -2.66 -38.29
N TRP A 490 -12.30 -2.83 -37.30
CA TRP A 490 -13.74 -3.04 -37.49
C TRP A 490 -14.55 -2.63 -36.24
N ASP A 491 -15.86 -2.44 -36.39
CA ASP A 491 -16.75 -1.80 -35.40
C ASP A 491 -17.58 -2.77 -34.55
N GLY A 492 -17.85 -2.40 -33.28
CA GLY A 492 -18.73 -3.14 -32.38
C GLY A 492 -18.68 -2.60 -30.94
N PRO A 493 -19.83 -2.30 -30.28
CA PRO A 493 -19.82 -1.69 -28.93
C PRO A 493 -20.31 -2.62 -27.81
N GLU A 494 -19.42 -2.97 -26.86
CA GLU A 494 -19.78 -3.40 -25.50
C GLU A 494 -18.72 -2.88 -24.48
N PRO A 495 -19.06 -2.75 -23.17
CA PRO A 495 -18.31 -1.90 -22.25
C PRO A 495 -17.02 -2.51 -21.65
N ILE A 496 -16.17 -1.61 -21.14
CA ILE A 496 -14.83 -1.86 -20.62
C ILE A 496 -14.86 -2.67 -19.30
N ASP A 497 -13.96 -3.64 -19.19
CA ASP A 497 -13.68 -4.43 -17.97
C ASP A 497 -12.26 -4.11 -17.46
N ALA A 498 -12.16 -3.71 -16.18
CA ALA A 498 -10.98 -3.10 -15.56
C ALA A 498 -10.36 -4.00 -14.47
N THR A 499 -10.17 -5.29 -14.77
CA THR A 499 -9.81 -6.32 -13.77
C THR A 499 -8.51 -7.10 -14.05
N THR A 500 -7.85 -6.87 -15.19
CA THR A 500 -6.67 -7.64 -15.64
C THR A 500 -5.36 -6.88 -15.43
N TRP A 501 -4.38 -7.47 -14.71
CA TRP A 501 -3.21 -6.76 -14.20
C TRP A 501 -1.87 -7.34 -14.66
N ASN A 502 -0.92 -6.46 -15.00
CA ASN A 502 0.45 -6.80 -15.44
C ASN A 502 1.40 -6.83 -14.24
N LEU A 503 2.27 -7.85 -14.10
CA LEU A 503 3.28 -7.93 -13.02
C LEU A 503 4.10 -6.64 -12.83
N ARG A 504 4.44 -5.91 -13.91
CA ARG A 504 5.15 -4.61 -13.88
C ARG A 504 4.26 -3.39 -13.58
N PHE A 505 2.93 -3.53 -13.42
CA PHE A 505 2.01 -2.41 -13.12
C PHE A 505 0.85 -2.72 -12.12
N ALA A 506 0.74 -3.93 -11.59
CA ALA A 506 -0.54 -4.52 -11.14
C ALA A 506 -1.30 -3.82 -9.99
N VAL A 507 -0.59 -3.30 -8.99
CA VAL A 507 -1.09 -3.37 -7.59
C VAL A 507 -2.04 -2.23 -7.17
N GLU A 508 -2.28 -1.22 -8.01
CA GLU A 508 -2.82 0.05 -7.51
C GLU A 508 -4.32 0.30 -7.74
N LEU A 509 -4.98 -0.34 -8.71
CA LEU A 509 -6.36 0.02 -9.11
C LEU A 509 -7.49 -0.64 -8.31
N GLU A 510 -7.23 -1.73 -7.57
CA GLU A 510 -8.26 -2.45 -6.80
C GLU A 510 -8.95 -1.63 -5.69
N ALA A 511 -8.34 -0.52 -5.24
CA ALA A 511 -8.98 0.39 -4.29
C ALA A 511 -10.24 1.06 -4.86
N LEU A 512 -10.38 1.05 -6.18
CA LEU A 512 -11.36 1.80 -6.96
C LEU A 512 -12.47 0.90 -7.52
N THR A 513 -12.18 -0.38 -7.74
CA THR A 513 -13.10 -1.35 -8.33
C THR A 513 -13.99 -2.00 -7.28
N ALA A 514 -15.18 -1.44 -7.07
CA ALA A 514 -16.34 -2.18 -6.62
C ALA A 514 -17.37 -2.16 -7.75
N PRO A 515 -17.91 -3.31 -8.21
CA PRO A 515 -18.89 -3.30 -9.28
C PRO A 515 -20.21 -2.65 -8.81
N SER A 516 -20.65 -1.61 -9.50
CA SER A 516 -22.07 -1.26 -9.51
C SER A 516 -22.85 -2.47 -10.02
N SER A 517 -23.87 -2.91 -9.28
CA SER A 517 -24.56 -4.19 -9.51
C SER A 517 -25.28 -4.24 -10.86
N SER A 518 -24.61 -4.78 -11.88
CA SER A 518 -25.20 -4.99 -13.21
C SER A 518 -26.13 -6.22 -13.21
N PRO A 519 -27.41 -6.09 -13.62
CA PRO A 519 -28.36 -7.20 -13.68
C PRO A 519 -27.94 -8.38 -14.57
N LEU A 520 -26.89 -8.21 -15.39
CA LEU A 520 -26.30 -9.28 -16.20
C LEU A 520 -25.50 -10.30 -15.36
N GLN A 521 -24.93 -9.90 -14.21
CA GLN A 521 -24.17 -10.82 -13.35
C GLN A 521 -25.09 -11.76 -12.56
N GLU A 522 -26.25 -11.30 -12.09
CA GLU A 522 -27.25 -12.16 -11.46
C GLU A 522 -27.78 -13.22 -12.44
N LYS A 523 -28.05 -12.84 -13.69
CA LYS A 523 -28.47 -13.80 -14.74
C LYS A 523 -27.41 -14.88 -15.00
N ARG A 524 -26.12 -14.55 -14.97
CA ARG A 524 -25.02 -15.55 -15.08
C ARG A 524 -24.93 -16.48 -13.87
N ARG A 525 -25.22 -16.01 -12.65
CA ARG A 525 -25.30 -16.86 -11.45
C ARG A 525 -26.53 -17.78 -11.51
N ALA A 526 -27.69 -17.27 -11.91
CA ALA A 526 -28.92 -18.05 -12.05
C ALA A 526 -28.80 -19.16 -13.12
N SER A 527 -28.15 -18.90 -14.26
CA SER A 527 -27.91 -19.93 -15.28
C SER A 527 -26.96 -21.04 -14.80
N ALA A 528 -25.91 -20.70 -14.04
CA ALA A 528 -24.97 -21.68 -13.51
C ALA A 528 -25.63 -22.65 -12.52
N ALA A 529 -26.51 -22.15 -11.66
CA ALA A 529 -27.28 -22.98 -10.71
C ALA A 529 -28.16 -24.02 -11.43
N ASN A 530 -28.90 -23.61 -12.47
CA ASN A 530 -29.75 -24.51 -13.26
C ASN A 530 -28.94 -25.61 -13.98
N VAL A 531 -27.73 -25.32 -14.46
CA VAL A 531 -26.88 -26.32 -15.13
C VAL A 531 -26.42 -27.41 -14.14
N ALA A 532 -26.10 -27.05 -12.89
CA ALA A 532 -25.74 -28.02 -11.86
C ALA A 532 -26.91 -28.97 -11.52
N GLU A 533 -28.14 -28.45 -11.43
CA GLU A 533 -29.32 -29.27 -11.12
C GLU A 533 -29.71 -30.21 -12.28
N VAL A 534 -29.62 -29.75 -13.52
CA VAL A 534 -29.88 -30.58 -14.72
C VAL A 534 -28.88 -31.75 -14.84
N LEU A 535 -27.62 -31.54 -14.47
CA LEU A 535 -26.57 -32.57 -14.51
C LEU A 535 -26.70 -33.63 -13.42
N GLN A 536 -27.35 -33.34 -12.28
CA GLN A 536 -27.71 -34.38 -11.30
C GLN A 536 -28.90 -35.24 -11.76
N ARG A 537 -29.88 -34.64 -12.45
CA ARG A 537 -31.09 -35.34 -12.91
C ARG A 537 -30.86 -36.31 -14.09
N THR A 538 -29.72 -36.26 -14.78
CA THR A 538 -29.42 -37.07 -15.99
C THR A 538 -28.72 -38.41 -15.73
N ARG A 539 -28.47 -38.81 -14.47
CA ARG A 539 -27.82 -40.11 -14.13
C ARG A 539 -28.74 -41.19 -13.56
N ILE A 540 -30.06 -41.00 -13.54
CA ILE A 540 -31.03 -42.01 -13.05
C ILE A 540 -32.23 -42.16 -14.00
N SER A 541 -32.01 -42.76 -15.18
CA SER A 541 -33.11 -43.39 -15.95
C SER A 541 -32.59 -44.32 -17.07
N SER A 542 -32.51 -45.62 -16.80
CA SER A 542 -32.48 -46.65 -17.85
C SER A 542 -33.23 -47.90 -17.38
N SER A 543 -34.50 -48.02 -17.81
CA SER A 543 -35.28 -49.24 -18.09
C SER A 543 -35.18 -50.49 -17.18
N SER A 544 -36.25 -51.22 -16.85
CA SER A 544 -37.70 -51.05 -17.03
C SER A 544 -38.41 -52.32 -16.52
N GLY A 545 -39.67 -52.25 -16.08
CA GLY A 545 -40.56 -53.43 -15.99
C GLY A 545 -41.15 -53.72 -14.61
N ALA A 546 -42.48 -53.81 -14.57
CA ALA A 546 -43.32 -54.29 -13.47
C ALA A 546 -43.91 -55.69 -13.86
N PRO A 547 -44.80 -56.39 -13.11
CA PRO A 547 -45.59 -55.96 -11.95
C PRO A 547 -45.69 -56.99 -10.79
N MET A 548 -46.68 -56.80 -9.90
CA MET A 548 -46.93 -57.52 -8.64
C MET A 548 -47.45 -58.96 -8.78
N SER A 549 -47.21 -59.83 -7.78
CA SER A 549 -48.28 -60.47 -6.95
C SER A 549 -47.79 -61.49 -5.89
N ALA A 550 -48.65 -61.73 -4.89
CA ALA A 550 -48.77 -62.91 -4.01
C ALA A 550 -47.73 -63.26 -2.89
N HIS A 551 -48.29 -63.58 -1.72
CA HIS A 551 -47.72 -64.35 -0.58
C HIS A 551 -47.95 -65.87 -0.77
N PRO A 552 -47.60 -66.81 0.16
CA PRO A 552 -46.70 -66.78 1.35
C PRO A 552 -45.68 -67.97 1.37
N LEU A 553 -44.84 -68.14 2.43
CA LEU A 553 -44.79 -69.35 3.30
C LEU A 553 -43.61 -69.40 4.31
N ARG A 554 -43.64 -70.41 5.21
CA ARG A 554 -42.79 -70.68 6.39
C ARG A 554 -41.46 -71.37 6.08
N ALA A 555 -40.44 -71.21 6.96
CA ALA A 555 -39.83 -72.31 7.75
C ALA A 555 -38.83 -71.80 8.82
N HIS A 556 -38.64 -72.56 9.91
CA HIS A 556 -37.52 -72.42 10.88
C HIS A 556 -36.61 -73.71 10.84
N PRO A 557 -35.89 -74.15 11.88
CA PRO A 557 -34.42 -74.05 11.92
C PRO A 557 -33.68 -75.38 12.15
N VAL A 558 -32.34 -75.36 12.18
CA VAL A 558 -31.49 -76.44 12.75
C VAL A 558 -30.32 -75.84 13.55
N GLN A 559 -29.85 -76.56 14.58
CA GLN A 559 -28.82 -76.15 15.54
C GLN A 559 -27.88 -77.34 15.86
N THR A 560 -26.90 -77.16 16.77
CA THR A 560 -25.93 -78.14 17.32
C THR A 560 -24.72 -78.48 16.43
N GLY A 561 -23.51 -78.73 16.94
CA GLY A 561 -22.99 -78.76 18.33
C GLY A 561 -21.51 -78.26 18.43
N VAL A 562 -20.98 -77.86 19.61
CA VAL A 562 -20.36 -78.72 20.66
C VAL A 562 -18.98 -79.26 20.20
N GLU A 563 -17.81 -79.04 20.83
CA GLU A 563 -17.37 -78.46 22.13
C GLU A 563 -15.82 -78.17 22.10
N ARG A 564 -14.97 -77.81 23.11
CA ARG A 564 -14.96 -77.57 24.58
C ARG A 564 -13.70 -76.76 25.00
N SER A 565 -13.74 -75.96 26.11
CA SER A 565 -12.60 -75.51 26.99
C SER A 565 -11.51 -74.54 26.43
N MET A 566 -10.74 -73.78 27.24
CA MET A 566 -10.81 -73.39 28.68
C MET A 566 -9.96 -72.13 28.99
N SER A 567 -10.38 -71.34 30.00
CA SER A 567 -9.57 -70.40 30.84
C SER A 567 -8.78 -69.26 30.15
N GLY A 568 -8.42 -68.15 30.81
CA GLY A 568 -8.63 -67.71 32.20
C GLY A 568 -8.47 -66.17 32.31
N SER A 569 -8.53 -65.58 33.51
CA SER A 569 -8.61 -64.12 33.69
C SER A 569 -7.74 -63.59 34.86
N PHE A 570 -7.59 -62.26 34.89
CA PHE A 570 -7.28 -61.37 36.03
C PHE A 570 -5.82 -61.05 36.47
N TYR A 571 -5.63 -59.72 36.65
CA TYR A 571 -5.04 -58.99 37.81
C TYR A 571 -3.52 -58.64 37.96
N SER A 572 -3.29 -57.30 38.01
CA SER A 572 -2.74 -56.53 39.17
C SER A 572 -1.23 -56.15 39.27
N ALA A 573 -1.00 -55.11 40.10
CA ALA A 573 0.24 -54.50 40.63
C ALA A 573 1.21 -53.83 39.62
N GLN A 574 1.65 -52.56 39.72
CA GLN A 574 1.67 -51.47 40.73
C GLN A 574 2.87 -51.43 41.72
N THR A 575 3.36 -50.20 42.00
CA THR A 575 4.48 -49.80 42.90
C THR A 575 5.89 -50.09 42.35
N ASN A 576 6.98 -49.34 42.64
CA ASN A 576 7.31 -48.23 43.56
C ASN A 576 8.35 -47.29 42.86
N ALA A 577 8.90 -46.20 43.43
CA ALA A 577 8.42 -45.05 44.21
C ALA A 577 9.64 -44.24 44.74
N GLY A 578 9.52 -42.90 44.86
CA GLY A 578 10.53 -42.00 45.48
C GLY A 578 10.65 -40.67 44.72
N ARG A 579 10.25 -39.48 45.19
CA ARG A 579 10.48 -38.72 46.46
C ARG A 579 11.93 -38.19 46.59
N VAL A 580 12.19 -36.93 46.99
CA VAL A 580 11.30 -35.86 47.52
C VAL A 580 11.81 -34.42 47.23
N ALA A 581 11.06 -33.41 47.71
CA ALA A 581 11.26 -31.95 47.69
C ALA A 581 12.61 -31.46 48.34
N SER A 582 12.97 -30.15 48.43
CA SER A 582 12.12 -28.94 48.53
C SER A 582 12.78 -27.58 48.22
N SER A 583 11.91 -26.56 48.16
CA SER A 583 12.09 -25.13 48.50
C SER A 583 13.11 -24.82 49.63
N ARG A 584 13.64 -23.60 49.87
CA ARG A 584 13.20 -22.20 49.60
C ARG A 584 14.43 -21.32 49.23
N GLY A 585 14.29 -20.09 48.74
CA GLY A 585 13.10 -19.28 48.42
C GLY A 585 13.41 -17.81 48.60
#